data_AF-A0A9D1ITM3-F1
#
_entry.id   AF-A0A9D1ITM3-F1
#
_cell.length_a   1.000
_cell.length_b   1.000
_cell.length_c   1.000
_cell.angle_alpha   90.00
_cell.angle_beta   90.00
_cell.angle_gamma   90.00
#
_symmetry.space_group_name_H-M   'P 1'
#
loop_
_entity.id
_entity.type
_entity.pdbx_description
1 polymer ?
#
loop_
_entity_poly.entity_id
_entity_poly.type
_entity_poly.pdbx_seq_one_letter_code
_entity_poly.pdbx_strand_id
1 'polypeptide(L)'
;MKIYHKKGMLLGALWTVLASWSLLAAFRSPESNPAVQVRDILLSLFLLALGVTSFVRAFSKSAAHADCIEELDERNRLVEMRSKARTLDIAYGILFILMLCGLTGFQLTASMVWFAIFVIPGFLLGVFLLIEIAVKLYYERRE
;
A
#
# COMPACT_ATOMS: atom_id res chain seq x y z
N MET A 1 27.92 3.93 9.19
CA MET A 1 27.03 2.76 9.43
C MET A 1 26.89 1.98 8.13
N LYS A 2 27.06 0.65 8.10
CA LYS A 2 26.84 -0.16 6.90
C LYS A 2 25.34 -0.43 6.76
N ILE A 3 24.81 -0.26 5.55
CA ILE A 3 23.40 -0.51 5.22
C ILE A 3 23.29 -1.99 4.84
N TYR A 4 22.53 -2.76 5.62
CA TYR A 4 22.39 -4.21 5.38
C TYR A 4 21.11 -4.55 4.60
N HIS A 5 20.04 -3.75 4.74
CA HIS A 5 18.77 -4.00 4.06
C HIS A 5 18.32 -2.78 3.21
N LYS A 6 18.74 -2.75 1.93
CA LYS A 6 18.53 -1.59 1.03
C LYS A 6 17.04 -1.32 0.72
N LYS A 7 16.22 -2.38 0.58
CA LYS A 7 14.78 -2.25 0.29
C LYS A 7 14.01 -1.61 1.45
N GLY A 8 14.30 -2.04 2.68
CA GLY A 8 13.69 -1.48 3.89
C GLY A 8 14.10 -0.04 4.15
N MET A 9 15.34 0.33 3.83
CA MET A 9 15.79 1.72 3.91
C MET A 9 15.07 2.63 2.92
N LEU A 10 14.85 2.16 1.68
CA LEU A 10 14.18 2.95 0.64
C LEU A 10 12.69 3.13 0.93
N LEU A 11 12.02 2.07 1.40
CA LEU A 11 10.65 2.14 1.91
C LEU A 11 10.54 3.10 3.11
N GLY A 12 11.43 2.97 4.08
CA GLY A 12 11.45 3.87 5.24
C GLY A 12 11.67 5.33 4.87
N ALA A 13 12.59 5.60 3.93
CA ALA A 13 12.80 6.94 3.39
C ALA A 13 11.53 7.50 2.75
N LEU A 14 10.86 6.72 1.89
CA LEU A 14 9.58 7.12 1.29
C LEU A 14 8.52 7.48 2.34
N TRP A 15 8.33 6.63 3.35
CA TRP A 15 7.37 6.88 4.43
C TRP A 15 7.71 8.14 5.24
N THR A 16 8.98 8.36 5.55
CA THR A 16 9.40 9.59 6.27
C THR A 16 9.22 10.84 5.44
N VAL A 17 9.49 10.81 4.13
CA VAL A 17 9.28 11.97 3.24
C VAL A 17 7.79 12.31 3.15
N LEU A 18 6.93 11.30 3.00
CA LEU A 18 5.48 11.49 2.98
C LEU A 18 4.95 12.04 4.32
N ALA A 19 5.45 11.52 5.45
CA ALA A 19 5.09 12.01 6.78
C ALA A 19 5.54 13.46 7.03
N SER A 20 6.76 13.80 6.61
CA SER A 20 7.26 15.18 6.71
C SER A 20 6.48 16.12 5.82
N TRP A 21 6.13 15.72 4.60
CA TRP A 21 5.30 16.51 3.70
C TRP A 21 3.90 16.75 4.27
N SER A 22 3.26 15.71 4.82
CA SER A 22 1.92 15.84 5.41
C SER A 22 1.92 16.74 6.65
N LEU A 23 2.95 16.66 7.51
CA LEU A 23 3.13 17.59 8.62
C LEU A 23 3.32 19.03 8.14
N LEU A 24 4.17 19.27 7.13
CA LEU A 24 4.39 20.61 6.58
C LEU A 24 3.12 21.21 5.99
N ALA A 25 2.29 20.39 5.31
CA ALA A 25 1.00 20.82 4.80
C ALA A 25 0.05 21.23 5.94
N ALA A 26 -0.02 20.43 7.01
CA ALA A 26 -0.85 20.72 8.18
C ALA A 26 -0.42 22.01 8.93
N PHE A 27 0.87 22.32 8.95
CA PHE A 27 1.38 23.58 9.53
C PHE A 27 1.17 24.81 8.64
N ARG A 28 1.27 24.66 7.32
CA ARG A 28 1.21 25.79 6.37
C ARG A 28 -0.20 26.28 6.10
N SER A 29 -1.19 25.38 6.15
CA SER A 29 -2.61 25.71 5.97
C SER A 29 -3.43 25.00 7.04
N PRO A 30 -3.62 25.62 8.23
CA PRO A 30 -4.48 25.06 9.26
C PRO A 30 -5.92 24.96 8.74
N GLU A 31 -6.42 23.73 8.58
CA GLU A 31 -7.83 23.47 8.28
C GLU A 31 -8.73 24.12 9.33
N SER A 32 -9.84 24.73 8.91
CA SER A 32 -10.77 25.42 9.83
C SER A 32 -11.52 24.45 10.75
N ASN A 33 -11.52 23.15 10.44
CA ASN A 33 -12.16 22.11 11.24
C ASN A 33 -11.13 21.38 12.14
N PRO A 34 -11.24 21.49 13.48
CA PRO A 34 -10.27 20.89 14.40
C PRO A 34 -10.24 19.35 14.31
N ALA A 35 -11.34 18.70 13.94
CA ALA A 35 -11.39 17.24 13.82
C ALA A 35 -10.53 16.71 12.66
N VAL A 36 -10.51 17.45 11.54
CA VAL A 36 -9.71 17.11 10.35
C VAL A 36 -8.23 17.29 10.65
N GLN A 37 -7.87 18.39 11.33
CA GLN A 37 -6.50 18.67 11.72
C GLN A 37 -5.92 17.60 12.68
N VAL A 38 -6.70 17.16 13.69
CA VAL A 38 -6.28 16.09 14.60
C VAL A 38 -6.07 14.77 13.87
N ARG A 39 -6.98 14.40 12.96
CA ARG A 39 -6.86 13.18 12.14
C ARG A 39 -5.58 13.20 11.31
N ASP A 40 -5.30 14.31 10.64
CA ASP A 40 -4.15 14.42 9.74
C ASP A 40 -2.81 14.39 10.51
N ILE A 41 -2.77 15.01 11.70
CA ILE A 41 -1.63 14.90 12.63
C ILE A 41 -1.44 13.44 13.07
N LEU A 42 -2.50 12.73 13.47
CA LEU A 42 -2.41 11.33 13.88
C LEU A 42 -1.91 10.42 12.75
N LEU A 43 -2.42 10.61 11.53
CA LEU A 43 -1.95 9.88 10.35
C LEU A 43 -0.48 10.14 10.07
N SER A 44 -0.04 11.40 10.17
CA SER A 44 1.36 11.76 9.96
C SER A 44 2.30 11.14 11.00
N LEU A 45 1.88 11.08 12.27
CA LEU A 45 2.64 10.45 13.34
C LEU A 45 2.76 8.93 13.12
N PHE A 46 1.68 8.30 12.67
CA PHE A 46 1.68 6.87 12.33
C PHE A 46 2.63 6.57 11.16
N LEU A 47 2.56 7.35 10.08
CA LEU A 47 3.47 7.24 8.93
C LEU A 47 4.94 7.43 9.34
N LEU A 48 5.21 8.38 10.24
CA LEU A 48 6.55 8.64 10.77
C LEU A 48 7.06 7.45 11.59
N ALA A 49 6.22 6.86 12.44
CA ALA A 49 6.57 5.65 13.20
C ALA A 49 6.89 4.45 12.29
N LEU A 50 6.13 4.27 11.20
CA LEU A 50 6.44 3.25 10.18
C LEU A 50 7.77 3.53 9.47
N GLY A 51 8.07 4.80 9.18
CA GLY A 51 9.34 5.21 8.61
C GLY A 51 10.52 4.95 9.55
N VAL A 52 10.42 5.34 10.83
CA VAL A 52 11.50 5.17 11.81
C VAL A 52 11.77 3.70 12.11
N THR A 53 10.73 2.88 12.27
CA THR A 53 10.89 1.44 12.52
C THR A 53 11.58 0.72 11.34
N SER A 54 11.28 1.11 10.11
CA SER A 54 11.95 0.58 8.92
C SER A 54 13.40 1.04 8.79
N PHE A 55 13.75 2.27 9.22
CA PHE A 55 15.14 2.71 9.36
C PHE A 55 15.92 1.90 10.39
N VAL A 56 15.37 1.71 11.61
CA VAL A 56 16.02 0.91 12.67
C VAL A 56 16.30 -0.51 12.19
N ARG A 57 15.34 -1.12 11.50
CA ARG A 57 15.48 -2.48 10.94
C ARG A 57 16.52 -2.53 9.81
N ALA A 58 16.64 -1.48 9.00
CA ALA A 58 17.59 -1.43 7.88
C ALA A 58 19.08 -1.37 8.31
N PHE A 59 19.36 -0.84 9.50
CA PHE A 59 20.72 -0.74 10.05
C PHE A 59 21.11 -1.91 10.95
N SER A 60 20.17 -2.77 11.36
CA SER A 60 20.46 -3.93 12.20
C SER A 60 21.07 -5.09 11.40
N LYS A 61 22.31 -5.46 11.73
CA LYS A 61 23.02 -6.58 11.12
C LYS A 61 22.39 -7.94 11.47
N SER A 62 21.88 -8.10 12.69
CA SER A 62 21.23 -9.35 13.13
C SER A 62 19.89 -9.56 12.41
N ALA A 63 19.10 -8.49 12.24
CA ALA A 63 17.84 -8.54 11.51
C ALA A 63 18.08 -8.86 10.03
N ALA A 64 19.05 -8.21 9.38
CA ALA A 64 19.36 -8.49 7.98
C ALA A 64 19.95 -9.89 7.73
N HIS A 65 20.67 -10.45 8.70
CA HIS A 65 21.18 -11.82 8.58
C HIS A 65 20.07 -12.86 8.80
N ALA A 66 19.16 -12.62 9.74
CA ALA A 66 17.96 -13.42 9.93
C ALA A 66 17.05 -13.36 8.70
N ASP A 67 16.79 -12.16 8.16
CA ASP A 67 15.99 -11.98 6.94
C ASP A 67 16.62 -12.71 5.73
N CYS A 68 17.96 -12.73 5.61
CA CYS A 68 18.67 -13.44 4.53
C CYS A 68 18.56 -14.97 4.64
N ILE A 69 18.66 -15.52 5.86
CA ILE A 69 18.45 -16.96 6.11
C ILE A 69 16.98 -17.32 5.85
N GLU A 70 16.06 -16.43 6.21
CA GLU A 70 14.62 -16.61 6.02
C GLU A 70 14.19 -16.53 4.53
N GLU A 71 14.85 -15.69 3.72
CA GLU A 71 14.65 -15.61 2.26
C GLU A 71 15.15 -16.86 1.52
N LEU A 72 16.17 -17.55 2.05
CA LEU A 72 16.73 -18.78 1.45
C LEU A 72 15.94 -20.04 1.83
N ASP A 73 15.02 -19.95 2.79
CA ASP A 73 14.17 -21.07 3.17
C ASP A 73 13.12 -21.36 2.09
N GLU A 74 13.16 -22.58 1.55
CA GLU A 74 12.25 -23.06 0.52
C GLU A 74 10.78 -22.93 0.93
N ARG A 75 10.48 -23.13 2.22
CA ARG A 75 9.12 -22.99 2.74
C ARG A 75 8.62 -21.56 2.59
N ASN A 76 9.47 -20.58 2.90
CA ASN A 76 9.10 -19.17 2.81
C ASN A 76 8.97 -18.72 1.36
N ARG A 77 9.85 -19.21 0.47
CA ARG A 77 9.75 -18.95 -0.96
C ARG A 77 8.46 -19.53 -1.56
N LEU A 78 8.04 -20.72 -1.12
CA LEU A 78 6.75 -21.30 -1.50
C LEU A 78 5.57 -20.45 -0.98
N VAL A 79 5.62 -20.02 0.28
CA VAL A 79 4.59 -19.13 0.85
C VAL A 79 4.53 -17.82 0.09
N GLU A 80 5.67 -17.23 -0.29
CA GLU A 80 5.73 -16.01 -1.08
C GLU A 80 5.14 -16.18 -2.48
N MET A 81 5.43 -17.29 -3.17
CA MET A 81 4.83 -17.55 -4.48
C MET A 81 3.31 -17.76 -4.37
N ARG A 82 2.85 -18.53 -3.37
CA ARG A 82 1.42 -18.74 -3.13
C ARG A 82 0.70 -17.45 -2.74
N SER A 83 1.33 -16.61 -1.91
CA SER A 83 0.73 -15.34 -1.52
C SER A 83 0.63 -14.39 -2.72
N LYS A 84 1.69 -14.26 -3.53
CA LYS A 84 1.66 -13.46 -4.77
C LYS A 84 0.59 -13.95 -5.74
N ALA A 85 0.47 -15.26 -5.95
CA ALA A 85 -0.55 -15.83 -6.82
C ALA A 85 -1.98 -15.49 -6.37
N ARG A 86 -2.23 -15.43 -5.06
CA ARG A 86 -3.56 -15.12 -4.49
C ARG A 86 -3.81 -13.64 -4.24
N THR A 87 -2.78 -12.80 -4.34
CA THR A 87 -2.88 -11.38 -4.01
C THR A 87 -3.84 -10.65 -4.96
N LEU A 88 -3.78 -10.93 -6.26
CA LEU A 88 -4.69 -10.32 -7.24
C LEU A 88 -6.14 -10.75 -7.02
N ASP A 89 -6.39 -12.05 -6.76
CA ASP A 89 -7.73 -12.56 -6.44
C ASP A 89 -8.36 -11.80 -5.25
N ILE A 90 -7.59 -11.62 -4.18
CA ILE A 90 -8.05 -10.92 -2.98
C ILE A 90 -8.25 -9.43 -3.27
N ALA A 91 -7.34 -8.80 -4.02
CA ALA A 91 -7.46 -7.41 -4.42
C ALA A 91 -8.72 -7.16 -5.27
N TYR A 92 -9.03 -8.05 -6.21
CA TYR A 92 -10.28 -8.01 -6.97
C TYR A 92 -11.49 -8.12 -6.06
N GLY A 93 -11.49 -9.04 -5.09
CA GLY A 93 -12.58 -9.18 -4.13
C GLY A 93 -12.83 -7.90 -3.34
N ILE A 94 -11.78 -7.28 -2.80
CA ILE A 94 -11.88 -6.04 -2.03
C ILE A 94 -12.38 -4.88 -2.90
N LEU A 95 -11.79 -4.69 -4.08
CA LEU A 95 -12.20 -3.62 -5.00
C LEU A 95 -13.64 -3.80 -5.47
N PHE A 96 -14.07 -5.04 -5.70
CA PHE A 96 -15.45 -5.36 -6.09
C PHE A 96 -16.44 -5.02 -4.97
N ILE A 97 -16.12 -5.37 -3.71
CA ILE A 97 -16.96 -5.01 -2.55
C ILE A 97 -17.05 -3.49 -2.41
N LEU A 98 -15.94 -2.77 -2.53
CA LEU A 98 -15.93 -1.30 -2.48
C LEU A 98 -16.78 -0.68 -3.59
N MET A 99 -16.69 -1.23 -4.81
CA MET A 99 -17.51 -0.81 -5.93
C MET A 99 -19.00 -1.01 -5.63
N LEU A 100 -19.40 -2.17 -5.09
CA LEU A 100 -20.79 -2.44 -4.70
C LEU A 100 -21.29 -1.49 -3.61
N CYS A 101 -20.48 -1.23 -2.57
CA CYS A 101 -20.81 -0.26 -1.52
C CYS A 101 -20.92 1.17 -2.08
N GLY A 102 -20.03 1.55 -2.99
CA GLY A 102 -20.08 2.84 -3.67
C GLY A 102 -21.37 3.01 -4.47
N LEU A 103 -21.75 1.99 -5.23
CA LEU A 103 -22.97 2.00 -6.04
C LEU A 103 -24.23 2.10 -5.17
N THR A 104 -24.34 1.26 -4.13
CA THR A 104 -25.51 1.27 -3.23
C THR A 104 -25.60 2.58 -2.46
N GLY A 105 -24.48 3.09 -1.94
CA GLY A 105 -24.43 4.39 -1.27
C GLY A 105 -24.81 5.55 -2.19
N PHE A 106 -24.39 5.50 -3.45
CA PHE A 106 -24.73 6.53 -4.43
C PHE A 106 -26.22 6.52 -4.76
N GLN A 107 -26.82 5.35 -4.97
CA GLN A 107 -28.25 5.23 -5.23
C GLN A 107 -29.12 5.76 -4.08
N LEU A 108 -28.67 5.61 -2.83
CA LEU A 108 -29.43 6.04 -1.66
C LEU A 108 -29.23 7.52 -1.31
N THR A 109 -28.03 8.06 -1.50
CA THR A 109 -27.67 9.41 -0.99
C THR A 109 -27.49 10.43 -2.12
N ALA A 110 -27.34 9.99 -3.37
CA ALA A 110 -26.99 10.83 -4.53
C ALA A 110 -25.75 11.72 -4.33
N SER A 111 -24.86 11.36 -3.40
CA SER A 111 -23.69 12.17 -3.08
C SER A 111 -22.51 11.85 -3.99
N MET A 112 -21.76 12.88 -4.38
CA MET A 112 -20.60 12.73 -5.25
C MET A 112 -19.45 11.91 -4.62
N VAL A 113 -19.42 11.83 -3.29
CA VAL A 113 -18.45 11.02 -2.54
C VAL A 113 -18.68 9.53 -2.79
N TRP A 114 -19.93 9.06 -2.72
CA TRP A 114 -20.26 7.66 -3.02
C TRP A 114 -20.00 7.31 -4.49
N PHE A 115 -20.23 8.28 -5.39
CA PHE A 115 -19.85 8.12 -6.79
C PHE A 115 -18.35 7.90 -6.97
N ALA A 116 -17.50 8.68 -6.28
CA ALA A 116 -16.06 8.48 -6.31
C ALA A 116 -15.63 7.10 -5.77
N ILE A 117 -16.27 6.65 -4.68
CA ILE A 117 -16.04 5.32 -4.08
C ILE A 117 -16.45 4.19 -5.04
N PHE A 118 -17.38 4.42 -5.96
CA PHE A 118 -17.74 3.48 -7.02
C PHE A 118 -16.74 3.51 -8.19
N VAL A 119 -16.46 4.70 -8.73
CA VAL A 119 -15.69 4.87 -9.97
C VAL A 119 -14.22 4.47 -9.80
N ILE A 120 -13.58 4.86 -8.69
CA ILE A 120 -12.14 4.61 -8.50
C ILE A 120 -11.81 3.10 -8.44
N PRO A 121 -12.49 2.29 -7.62
CA PRO A 121 -12.29 0.85 -7.63
C PRO A 121 -12.67 0.20 -8.97
N GLY A 122 -13.75 0.66 -9.62
CA GLY A 122 -14.17 0.15 -10.93
C GLY A 122 -13.10 0.35 -12.02
N PHE A 123 -12.48 1.54 -12.04
CA PHE A 123 -11.38 1.83 -12.95
C PHE A 123 -10.15 0.95 -12.66
N LEU A 124 -9.77 0.81 -11.38
CA LEU A 124 -8.63 -0.03 -10.96
C LEU A 124 -8.85 -1.51 -11.31
N LEU A 125 -10.06 -2.03 -11.12
CA LEU A 125 -10.44 -3.39 -11.55
C LEU A 125 -10.18 -3.58 -13.04
N GLY A 126 -10.63 -2.63 -13.87
CA GLY A 126 -10.41 -2.68 -15.32
C GLY A 126 -8.93 -2.69 -15.69
N VAL A 127 -8.12 -1.82 -15.07
CA VAL A 127 -6.67 -1.78 -15.30
C VAL A 127 -5.99 -3.09 -14.89
N PHE A 128 -6.33 -3.64 -13.72
CA PHE A 128 -5.75 -4.89 -13.24
C PHE A 128 -6.12 -6.08 -14.13
N LEU A 129 -7.35 -6.16 -14.63
CA LEU A 129 -7.76 -7.19 -15.58
C LEU A 129 -6.95 -7.11 -16.89
N LEU A 130 -6.73 -5.91 -17.41
CA LEU A 130 -5.89 -5.73 -18.62
C LEU A 130 -4.45 -6.16 -18.38
N ILE A 131 -3.88 -5.82 -17.21
CA ILE A 131 -2.53 -6.25 -16.82
C ILE A 131 -2.48 -7.78 -16.72
N GLU A 132 -3.45 -8.40 -16.08
CA GLU A 132 -3.51 -9.86 -15.93
C GLU A 132 -3.59 -10.56 -17.29
N ILE A 133 -4.43 -10.08 -18.20
CA ILE A 133 -4.53 -10.60 -19.57
C ILE A 133 -3.18 -10.44 -20.30
N ALA A 134 -2.55 -9.27 -20.22
CA ALA A 134 -1.27 -9.01 -20.87
C ALA A 134 -0.15 -9.92 -20.33
N VAL A 135 -0.11 -10.12 -19.01
CA VAL A 135 0.87 -11.01 -18.35
C VAL A 135 0.63 -12.46 -18.75
N LYS A 136 -0.62 -12.94 -18.73
CA LYS A 136 -0.97 -14.30 -19.17
C LYS A 136 -0.54 -14.54 -20.62
N LEU A 137 -0.89 -13.63 -21.53
CA LEU A 137 -0.52 -13.73 -22.94
C LEU A 137 1.00 -13.73 -23.15
N TYR A 138 1.74 -12.94 -22.36
CA TYR A 138 3.20 -12.87 -22.45
C TYR A 138 3.86 -14.20 -22.08
N TYR A 139 3.39 -14.85 -21.01
CA TYR A 139 3.95 -16.14 -20.58
C TYR A 139 3.50 -17.29 -21.48
N GLU A 140 2.23 -17.31 -21.91
CA GLU A 140 1.71 -18.33 -22.83
C GLU A 140 2.42 -18.33 -24.20
N ARG A 141 2.96 -17.18 -24.64
CA ARG A 141 3.78 -17.10 -25.86
C ARG A 141 5.23 -17.55 -25.68
N ARG A 142 5.70 -17.70 -24.44
CA ARG A 142 7.10 -18.04 -24.13
C ARG A 142 7.28 -19.47 -23.65
N GLU A 143 6.18 -20.17 -23.39
CA GLU A 143 6.10 -21.63 -23.30
C GLU A 143 5.83 -22.23 -24.68
#